data_AF-A0A0B2VNV8-F1
#
_entry.id   AF-A0A0B2VNV8-F1
#
_cell.length_a   1.000
_cell.length_b   1.000
_cell.length_c   1.000
_cell.angle_alpha   90.00
_cell.angle_beta   90.00
_cell.angle_gamma   90.00
#
_symmetry.space_group_name_H-M   'P 1'
#
loop_
_entity.id
_entity.type
_entity.pdbx_description
1 polymer ?
#
loop_
_entity_poly.entity_id
_entity_poly.type
_entity_poly.pdbx_seq_one_letter_code
_entity_poly.pdbx_strand_id
1 'polypeptide(L)'
;MGLVGAGTNNARLVSMLRQLASYHHKDQVSLMLVRLAQGMTHMGKGTMTLNPFHSDRQLMCPAAVAGLFAVCFAFLDGNNSVLNNRQHYLLYSMVLAMQPRLLITLVQDENNPENLKQVNVSVRVGQAVDVVAQAGKPKTITGFQTHTTPVLLAYGERAELANDEYISLTPYMEGLVILRKNVDYDAPSADSKKK
;
A
#
# COMPACT_ATOMS: atom_id res chain seq x y z
N MET A 1 1.88 -11.83 -14.28
CA MET A 1 2.61 -10.54 -14.12
C MET A 1 1.71 -9.42 -13.63
N GLY A 2 0.55 -9.17 -14.25
CA GLY A 2 -0.37 -8.09 -13.85
C GLY A 2 -0.82 -8.15 -12.39
N LEU A 3 -1.25 -9.32 -11.89
CA LEU A 3 -1.65 -9.53 -10.49
C LEU A 3 -0.54 -9.17 -9.48
N VAL A 4 0.67 -9.69 -9.70
CA VAL A 4 1.82 -9.48 -8.79
C VAL A 4 2.34 -8.04 -8.85
N GLY A 5 2.36 -7.45 -10.04
CA GLY A 5 2.80 -6.07 -10.24
C GLY A 5 1.72 -5.02 -9.98
N ALA A 6 0.51 -5.42 -9.59
CA ALA A 6 -0.63 -4.54 -9.48
C ALA A 6 -0.32 -3.37 -8.55
N GLY A 7 -0.52 -2.14 -9.02
CA GLY A 7 -0.30 -0.90 -8.26
C GLY A 7 1.14 -0.58 -7.84
N THR A 8 2.12 -1.40 -8.19
CA THR A 8 3.54 -1.16 -7.82
C THR A 8 4.24 -0.17 -8.75
N ASN A 9 3.68 0.09 -9.93
CA ASN A 9 4.26 0.97 -10.95
C ASN A 9 5.75 0.65 -11.27
N ASN A 10 6.15 -0.63 -11.20
CA ASN A 10 7.53 -1.02 -11.41
C ASN A 10 7.93 -0.89 -12.89
N ALA A 11 8.87 0.02 -13.17
CA ALA A 11 9.34 0.34 -14.53
C ALA A 11 9.82 -0.89 -15.33
N ARG A 12 10.47 -1.87 -14.69
CA ARG A 12 10.95 -3.08 -15.36
C ARG A 12 9.79 -3.97 -15.83
N LEU A 13 8.78 -4.17 -14.97
CA LEU A 13 7.58 -4.93 -15.31
C LEU A 13 6.80 -4.25 -16.43
N VAL A 14 6.64 -2.93 -16.37
CA VAL A 14 5.94 -2.14 -17.39
C VAL A 14 6.66 -2.25 -18.74
N SER A 15 7.99 -2.15 -18.76
CA SER A 15 8.78 -2.30 -19.99
C SER A 15 8.60 -3.69 -20.62
N MET A 16 8.67 -4.76 -19.81
CA MET A 16 8.46 -6.13 -20.29
C MET A 16 7.04 -6.35 -20.84
N LEU A 17 6.01 -5.82 -20.17
CA LEU A 17 4.64 -5.88 -20.67
C LEU A 17 4.45 -5.10 -21.97
N ARG A 18 5.18 -4.00 -22.18
CA ARG A 18 5.15 -3.27 -23.46
C ARG A 18 5.78 -4.09 -24.58
N GLN A 19 6.90 -4.77 -24.33
CA GLN A 19 7.52 -5.67 -25.30
C GLN A 19 6.59 -6.83 -25.69
N LEU A 20 5.92 -7.45 -24.71
CA LEU A 20 4.92 -8.49 -24.95
C LEU A 20 3.73 -7.98 -25.77
N ALA A 21 3.27 -6.75 -25.53
CA ALA A 21 2.19 -6.15 -26.29
C ALA A 21 2.59 -5.93 -27.77
N SER A 22 3.83 -5.48 -28.03
CA SER A 22 4.35 -5.33 -29.39
C SER A 22 4.51 -6.68 -30.10
N TYR A 23 4.94 -7.72 -29.39
CA TYR A 23 5.10 -9.07 -29.95
C TYR A 23 3.74 -9.68 -30.34
N HIS A 24 2.74 -9.58 -29.47
CA HIS A 24 1.39 -10.16 -29.68
C HIS A 24 0.41 -9.22 -30.39
N HIS A 25 0.86 -8.16 -31.08
CA HIS A 25 -0.03 -7.17 -31.69
C HIS A 25 -1.02 -7.73 -32.73
N LYS A 26 -0.73 -8.90 -33.32
CA LYS A 26 -1.58 -9.55 -34.33
C LYS A 26 -2.79 -10.27 -33.75
N ASP A 27 -2.69 -10.77 -32.52
CA ASP A 27 -3.78 -11.50 -31.87
C ASP A 27 -4.50 -10.59 -30.87
N GLN A 28 -5.77 -10.28 -31.14
CA GLN A 28 -6.58 -9.37 -30.31
C GLN A 28 -6.79 -9.91 -28.89
N VAL A 29 -6.92 -11.23 -28.73
CA VAL A 29 -7.18 -11.90 -27.45
C VAL A 29 -5.95 -11.77 -26.54
N SER A 30 -4.78 -12.14 -27.06
CA SER A 30 -3.50 -11.97 -26.36
C SER A 30 -3.20 -10.51 -26.05
N LEU A 31 -3.48 -9.59 -26.99
CA LEU A 31 -3.25 -8.15 -26.79
C LEU A 31 -4.13 -7.58 -25.67
N MET A 32 -5.40 -8.00 -25.59
CA MET A 32 -6.32 -7.60 -24.52
C MET A 32 -5.79 -8.03 -23.15
N LEU A 33 -5.30 -9.26 -23.03
CA LEU A 33 -4.77 -9.79 -21.77
C LEU A 33 -3.52 -9.02 -21.32
N VAL A 34 -2.61 -8.71 -22.24
CA VAL A 34 -1.41 -7.91 -21.92
C VAL A 34 -1.79 -6.49 -21.52
N ARG A 35 -2.76 -5.87 -22.19
CA ARG A 35 -3.26 -4.53 -21.82
C ARG A 35 -3.95 -4.51 -20.46
N LEU A 36 -4.71 -5.55 -20.13
CA LEU A 36 -5.31 -5.71 -18.82
C LEU A 36 -4.21 -5.78 -17.75
N ALA A 37 -3.18 -6.60 -17.97
CA ALA A 37 -2.03 -6.69 -17.08
C ALA A 37 -1.30 -5.33 -16.92
N GLN A 38 -1.16 -4.55 -17.99
CA GLN A 38 -0.60 -3.19 -17.93
C GLN A 38 -1.48 -2.25 -17.10
N GLY A 39 -2.80 -2.27 -17.31
CA GLY A 39 -3.75 -1.48 -16.52
C GLY A 39 -3.64 -1.78 -15.02
N MET A 40 -3.49 -3.06 -14.66
CA MET A 40 -3.30 -3.48 -13.27
C MET A 40 -2.03 -2.90 -12.65
N THR A 41 -0.91 -2.83 -13.39
CA THR A 41 0.35 -2.28 -12.85
C THR A 41 0.25 -0.80 -12.46
N HIS A 42 -0.64 -0.05 -13.11
CA HIS A 42 -0.91 1.37 -12.84
C HIS A 42 -2.23 1.61 -12.07
N MET A 43 -2.74 0.59 -11.37
CA MET A 43 -3.98 0.67 -10.60
C MET A 43 -3.97 1.84 -9.61
N GLY A 44 -5.00 2.69 -9.65
CA GLY A 44 -5.07 3.91 -8.83
C GLY A 44 -3.91 4.89 -9.07
N LYS A 45 -3.30 4.91 -10.27
CA LYS A 45 -2.03 5.62 -10.57
C LYS A 45 -0.84 5.15 -9.70
N GLY A 46 -0.90 3.95 -9.16
CA GLY A 46 0.08 3.40 -8.21
C GLY A 46 -0.28 3.61 -6.74
N THR A 47 -1.45 4.18 -6.43
CA THR A 47 -1.89 4.38 -5.03
C THR A 47 -2.64 3.18 -4.46
N MET A 48 -3.14 2.27 -5.30
CA MET A 48 -3.93 1.11 -4.90
C MET A 48 -3.26 -0.19 -5.35
N THR A 49 -3.21 -1.19 -4.47
CA THR A 49 -2.67 -2.53 -4.78
C THR A 49 -3.65 -3.63 -4.45
N LEU A 50 -3.37 -4.81 -4.98
CA LEU A 50 -4.06 -6.03 -4.59
C LEU A 50 -3.35 -6.63 -3.38
N ASN A 51 -3.97 -6.52 -2.22
CA ASN A 51 -3.47 -7.14 -1.00
C ASN A 51 -4.66 -7.65 -0.16
N PRO A 52 -4.81 -8.96 0.03
CA PRO A 52 -5.87 -9.50 0.88
C PRO A 52 -5.53 -9.42 2.38
N PHE A 53 -4.31 -9.02 2.73
CA PHE A 53 -3.88 -8.89 4.11
C PHE A 53 -3.94 -7.43 4.60
N HIS A 54 -4.36 -7.27 5.85
CA HIS A 54 -4.46 -6.00 6.55
C HIS A 54 -3.65 -6.03 7.86
N SER A 55 -3.42 -4.86 8.44
CA SER A 55 -2.69 -4.67 9.71
C SER A 55 -1.33 -5.34 9.67
N ASP A 56 -0.43 -4.83 8.81
CA ASP A 56 0.96 -5.31 8.77
C ASP A 56 1.05 -6.83 8.54
N ARG A 57 0.15 -7.32 7.68
CA ARG A 57 0.00 -8.71 7.23
C ARG A 57 -0.47 -9.72 8.27
N GLN A 58 -0.92 -9.26 9.44
CA GLN A 58 -1.38 -10.17 10.50
C GLN A 58 -2.79 -10.70 10.24
N LEU A 59 -3.67 -9.87 9.65
CA LEU A 59 -5.06 -10.22 9.43
C LEU A 59 -5.32 -10.51 7.95
N MET A 60 -5.76 -11.72 7.64
CA MET A 60 -6.16 -12.11 6.28
C MET A 60 -7.67 -11.94 6.13
N CYS A 61 -8.11 -11.20 5.11
CA CYS A 61 -9.53 -11.12 4.77
C CYS A 61 -9.93 -12.30 3.86
N PRO A 62 -10.77 -13.25 4.32
CA PRO A 62 -11.13 -14.43 3.53
C PRO A 62 -11.90 -14.07 2.25
N ALA A 63 -12.70 -13.00 2.27
CA ALA A 63 -13.42 -12.52 1.09
C ALA A 63 -12.49 -11.98 0.00
N ALA A 64 -11.45 -11.23 0.38
CA ALA A 64 -10.46 -10.72 -0.56
C ALA A 64 -9.65 -11.86 -1.20
N VAL A 65 -9.30 -12.88 -0.40
CA VAL A 65 -8.62 -14.09 -0.89
C VAL A 65 -9.51 -14.87 -1.85
N ALA A 66 -10.77 -15.10 -1.50
CA ALA A 66 -11.74 -15.76 -2.38
C ALA A 66 -11.93 -15.00 -3.70
N GLY A 67 -11.99 -13.67 -3.65
CA GLY A 67 -12.07 -12.82 -4.84
C GLY A 67 -10.88 -12.97 -5.79
N LEU A 68 -9.66 -13.05 -5.25
CA LEU A 68 -8.45 -13.31 -6.03
C LEU A 68 -8.44 -14.73 -6.61
N PHE A 69 -8.82 -15.74 -5.83
CA PHE A 69 -8.90 -17.12 -6.31
C PHE A 69 -9.96 -17.30 -7.41
N ALA A 70 -11.11 -16.63 -7.30
CA ALA A 70 -12.13 -16.65 -8.33
C ALA A 70 -11.60 -16.14 -9.68
N VAL A 71 -10.79 -15.07 -9.67
CA VAL A 71 -10.13 -14.58 -10.90
C VAL A 71 -9.12 -15.59 -11.42
N CYS A 72 -8.27 -16.15 -10.56
CA CYS A 72 -7.30 -17.18 -10.97
C CYS A 72 -7.99 -18.40 -11.59
N PHE A 73 -9.11 -18.84 -11.00
CA PHE A 73 -9.92 -19.95 -11.52
C PHE A 73 -10.56 -19.61 -12.87
N ALA A 74 -11.10 -18.40 -13.02
CA ALA A 74 -11.69 -17.94 -14.29
C ALA A 74 -10.67 -17.86 -15.43
N PHE A 75 -9.38 -17.67 -15.13
CA PHE A 75 -8.30 -17.68 -16.13
C PHE A 75 -7.81 -19.09 -16.51
N LEU A 76 -8.21 -20.16 -15.82
CA LEU A 76 -7.89 -21.54 -16.22
C LEU A 76 -8.51 -21.89 -17.59
N ASP A 77 -9.74 -21.44 -17.82
CA ASP A 77 -10.39 -21.46 -19.14
C ASP A 77 -10.65 -20.04 -19.63
N GLY A 78 -9.58 -19.24 -19.71
CA GLY A 78 -9.65 -17.82 -20.02
C GLY A 78 -10.33 -17.54 -21.37
N ASN A 79 -10.10 -18.37 -22.38
CA ASN A 79 -10.64 -18.19 -23.73
C ASN A 79 -12.17 -18.25 -23.76
N ASN A 80 -12.78 -19.16 -22.98
CA ASN A 80 -14.23 -19.31 -22.93
C ASN A 80 -14.90 -18.43 -21.87
N SER A 81 -14.17 -18.07 -20.81
CA SER A 81 -14.68 -17.31 -19.66
C SER A 81 -14.39 -15.82 -19.78
N VAL A 82 -13.25 -15.35 -19.28
CA VAL A 82 -12.94 -13.90 -19.13
C VAL A 82 -12.72 -13.19 -20.46
N LEU A 83 -12.15 -13.88 -21.45
CA LEU A 83 -11.84 -13.30 -22.75
C LEU A 83 -12.99 -13.45 -23.76
N ASN A 84 -14.04 -14.17 -23.40
CA ASN A 84 -15.27 -14.25 -24.17
C ASN A 84 -16.16 -13.05 -23.81
N ASN A 85 -16.73 -12.37 -24.82
CA ASN A 85 -17.44 -11.08 -24.72
C ASN A 85 -18.66 -11.03 -23.75
N ARG A 86 -18.93 -12.10 -23.00
CA ARG A 86 -20.08 -12.24 -22.11
C ARG A 86 -19.74 -12.17 -20.62
N GLN A 87 -18.52 -12.50 -20.19
CA GLN A 87 -18.21 -12.72 -18.76
C GLN A 87 -17.09 -11.83 -18.19
N HIS A 88 -16.84 -10.66 -18.78
CA HIS A 88 -15.84 -9.71 -18.27
C HIS A 88 -16.08 -9.26 -16.81
N TYR A 89 -17.32 -9.35 -16.32
CA TYR A 89 -17.66 -8.97 -14.95
C TYR A 89 -16.95 -9.83 -13.89
N LEU A 90 -16.48 -11.03 -14.24
CA LEU A 90 -15.71 -11.88 -13.34
C LEU A 90 -14.41 -11.20 -12.88
N LEU A 91 -13.86 -10.28 -13.66
CA LEU A 91 -12.70 -9.48 -13.25
C LEU A 91 -13.00 -8.55 -12.08
N TYR A 92 -14.26 -8.16 -11.87
CA TYR A 92 -14.64 -7.30 -10.76
C TYR A 92 -14.63 -8.01 -9.41
N SER A 93 -14.57 -9.35 -9.35
CA SER A 93 -14.38 -10.06 -8.08
C SER A 93 -13.07 -9.68 -7.38
N MET A 94 -12.11 -9.17 -8.14
CA MET A 94 -10.83 -8.65 -7.65
C MET A 94 -10.96 -7.38 -6.80
N VAL A 95 -12.04 -6.62 -6.95
CA VAL A 95 -12.26 -5.35 -6.22
C VAL A 95 -12.20 -5.57 -4.71
N LEU A 96 -12.60 -6.75 -4.23
CA LEU A 96 -12.54 -7.13 -2.81
C LEU A 96 -11.10 -7.13 -2.23
N ALA A 97 -10.09 -7.27 -3.08
CA ALA A 97 -8.68 -7.24 -2.68
C ALA A 97 -7.99 -5.91 -2.97
N MET A 98 -8.69 -4.92 -3.55
CA MET A 98 -8.12 -3.62 -3.85
C MET A 98 -8.06 -2.76 -2.58
N GLN A 99 -6.84 -2.43 -2.14
CA GLN A 99 -6.61 -1.59 -0.96
C GLN A 99 -5.63 -0.46 -1.27
N PRO A 100 -5.88 0.78 -0.79
CA PRO A 100 -4.95 1.89 -0.93
C PRO A 100 -3.72 1.73 -0.01
N ARG A 101 -2.56 2.21 -0.46
CA ARG A 101 -1.26 2.16 0.24
C ARG A 101 -0.79 3.50 0.78
N LEU A 102 -1.75 4.38 1.05
CA LEU A 102 -1.49 5.69 1.61
C LEU A 102 -1.31 5.59 3.12
N LEU A 103 -0.44 6.43 3.66
CA LEU A 103 -0.35 6.74 5.08
C LEU A 103 -0.69 8.22 5.24
N ILE A 104 -1.83 8.48 5.87
CA ILE A 104 -2.32 9.82 6.21
C ILE A 104 -2.53 9.87 7.72
N THR A 105 -2.00 10.93 8.33
CA THR A 105 -2.14 11.18 9.76
C THR A 105 -3.18 12.25 10.01
N LEU A 106 -4.11 11.93 10.91
CA LEU A 106 -5.21 12.79 11.32
C LEU A 106 -5.07 13.07 12.82
N VAL A 107 -5.31 14.31 13.23
CA VAL A 107 -5.30 14.72 14.65
C VAL A 107 -6.70 15.19 15.02
N GLN A 108 -7.15 14.85 16.23
CA GLN A 108 -8.39 15.38 16.79
C GLN A 108 -8.20 16.87 17.10
N ASP A 109 -9.12 17.71 16.63
CA ASP A 109 -9.06 19.15 16.88
C ASP A 109 -9.36 19.45 18.36
N GLU A 110 -8.58 20.34 18.97
CA GLU A 110 -8.68 20.65 20.41
C GLU A 110 -10.00 21.36 20.76
N ASN A 111 -10.58 22.09 19.79
CA ASN A 111 -11.79 22.87 19.97
C ASN A 111 -13.08 22.11 19.62
N ASN A 112 -12.99 21.05 18.81
CA ASN A 112 -14.14 20.25 18.37
C ASN A 112 -13.73 18.78 18.23
N PRO A 113 -14.04 17.92 19.22
CA PRO A 113 -13.60 16.52 19.23
C PRO A 113 -14.20 15.66 18.10
N GLU A 114 -15.24 16.14 17.40
CA GLU A 114 -15.84 15.46 16.25
C GLU A 114 -15.08 15.71 14.94
N ASN A 115 -14.21 16.72 14.86
CA ASN A 115 -13.48 17.05 13.64
C ASN A 115 -12.05 16.52 13.67
N LEU A 116 -11.70 15.76 12.63
CA LEU A 116 -10.35 15.26 12.38
C LEU A 116 -9.65 16.14 11.35
N LYS A 117 -8.54 16.76 11.73
CA LYS A 117 -7.72 17.58 10.84
C LYS A 117 -6.52 16.79 10.35
N GLN A 118 -6.23 16.86 9.06
CA GLN A 118 -5.00 16.30 8.51
C GLN A 118 -3.80 17.11 9.00
N VAL A 119 -2.82 16.42 9.58
CA VAL A 119 -1.56 17.00 10.05
C VAL A 119 -0.42 16.25 9.40
N ASN A 120 0.55 17.00 8.87
CA ASN A 120 1.75 16.43 8.29
C ASN A 120 2.76 16.16 9.41
N VAL A 121 3.09 14.90 9.61
CA VAL A 121 4.01 14.44 10.65
C VAL A 121 5.19 13.74 10.00
N SER A 122 6.37 13.88 10.60
CA SER A 122 7.58 13.19 10.19
C SER A 122 7.48 11.70 10.55
N VAL A 123 7.56 10.85 9.53
CA VAL A 123 7.51 9.38 9.62
C VAL A 123 8.78 8.78 9.04
N ARG A 124 9.29 7.73 9.66
CA ARG A 124 10.39 6.91 9.15
C ARG A 124 9.79 5.73 8.41
N VAL A 125 10.07 5.60 7.13
CA VAL A 125 9.63 4.48 6.29
C VAL A 125 10.83 3.65 5.92
N GLY A 126 10.75 2.34 6.09
CA GLY A 126 11.81 1.43 5.71
C GLY A 126 11.33 -0.02 5.67
N GLN A 127 12.26 -0.95 5.49
CA GLN A 127 11.91 -2.37 5.37
C GLN A 127 11.46 -2.95 6.71
N ALA A 128 10.31 -3.61 6.71
CA ALA A 128 9.71 -4.25 7.89
C ALA A 128 10.57 -5.44 8.35
N VAL A 129 10.90 -5.46 9.65
CA VAL A 129 11.62 -6.55 10.33
C VAL A 129 11.01 -6.73 11.73
N ASP A 130 10.94 -7.95 12.26
CA ASP A 130 10.28 -8.20 13.55
C ASP A 130 10.92 -7.43 14.71
N VAL A 131 12.24 -7.60 14.92
CA VAL A 131 13.00 -6.84 15.91
C VAL A 131 14.41 -6.63 15.41
N VAL A 132 14.82 -5.37 15.38
CA VAL A 132 16.19 -4.92 15.14
C VAL A 132 16.59 -3.88 16.19
N ALA A 133 17.88 -3.54 16.25
CA ALA A 133 18.51 -2.64 17.22
C ALA A 133 18.83 -3.27 18.59
N GLN A 134 19.40 -2.45 19.47
CA GLN A 134 19.93 -2.86 20.77
C GLN A 134 18.81 -3.34 21.71
N ALA A 135 19.13 -4.30 22.57
CA ALA A 135 18.24 -4.78 23.62
C ALA A 135 17.76 -3.61 24.49
N GLY A 136 16.44 -3.48 24.66
CA GLY A 136 15.78 -2.43 25.43
C GLY A 136 15.07 -1.35 24.62
N LYS A 137 15.40 -1.16 23.32
CA LYS A 137 14.62 -0.33 22.38
C LYS A 137 14.44 -1.06 21.05
N PRO A 138 13.56 -2.07 21.00
CA PRO A 138 13.31 -2.79 19.76
C PRO A 138 12.75 -1.84 18.71
N LYS A 139 13.34 -1.88 17.51
CA LYS A 139 12.81 -1.20 16.33
C LYS A 139 12.28 -2.25 15.36
N THR A 140 11.24 -1.91 14.61
CA THR A 140 10.63 -2.84 13.66
C THR A 140 10.94 -2.50 12.20
N ILE A 141 11.83 -1.52 11.99
CA ILE A 141 12.22 -1.03 10.66
C ILE A 141 13.74 -1.03 10.50
N THR A 142 14.20 -1.46 9.34
CA THR A 142 15.60 -1.32 8.87
C THR A 142 15.70 -0.40 7.66
N GLY A 143 16.87 0.26 7.49
CA GLY A 143 17.15 1.08 6.31
C GLY A 143 16.12 2.20 6.06
N PHE A 144 15.78 2.96 7.10
CA PHE A 144 14.70 3.94 7.01
C PHE A 144 15.12 5.25 6.33
N GLN A 145 14.15 5.86 5.66
CA GLN A 145 14.19 7.23 5.20
C GLN A 145 13.08 8.04 5.90
N THR A 146 13.41 9.26 6.31
CA THR A 146 12.43 10.16 6.92
C THR A 146 11.64 10.86 5.82
N HIS A 147 10.33 10.71 5.87
CA HIS A 147 9.37 11.39 5.02
C HIS A 147 8.37 12.17 5.87
N THR A 148 7.62 13.06 5.24
CA THR A 148 6.49 13.77 5.85
C THR A 148 5.20 13.26 5.26
N THR A 149 4.21 12.94 6.09
CA THR A 149 2.88 12.51 5.61
C THR A 149 2.20 13.61 4.78
N PRO A 150 1.41 13.25 3.74
CA PRO A 150 1.03 11.89 3.32
C PRO A 150 2.12 11.15 2.52
N VAL A 151 2.31 9.86 2.80
CA VAL A 151 3.32 9.01 2.13
C VAL A 151 2.65 7.78 1.50
N LEU A 152 3.21 7.28 0.38
CA LEU A 152 2.85 5.99 -0.18
C LEU A 152 3.85 4.94 0.30
N LEU A 153 3.36 3.88 0.96
CA LEU A 153 4.21 2.81 1.48
C LEU A 153 4.43 1.74 0.41
N ALA A 154 5.68 1.39 0.11
CA ALA A 154 6.01 0.30 -0.81
C ALA A 154 5.85 -1.08 -0.13
N TYR A 155 6.09 -2.16 -0.91
CA TYR A 155 5.65 -3.50 -0.48
C TYR A 155 6.68 -4.03 0.50
N GLY A 156 6.23 -4.39 1.70
CA GLY A 156 7.15 -4.81 2.76
C GLY A 156 7.86 -3.64 3.44
N GLU A 157 7.45 -2.40 3.13
CA GLU A 157 7.81 -1.25 3.95
C GLU A 157 6.84 -1.11 5.11
N ARG A 158 7.36 -0.65 6.25
CA ARG A 158 6.61 -0.26 7.44
C ARG A 158 6.97 1.18 7.77
N ALA A 159 6.03 1.89 8.39
CA ALA A 159 6.25 3.24 8.88
C ALA A 159 6.24 3.28 10.42
N GLU A 160 7.10 4.12 10.99
CA GLU A 160 7.12 4.47 12.41
C GLU A 160 7.17 6.01 12.54
N LEU A 161 6.67 6.56 13.65
CA LEU A 161 6.79 7.99 13.92
C LEU A 161 8.25 8.37 14.16
N ALA A 162 8.68 9.52 13.64
CA ALA A 162 10.06 9.98 13.82
C ALA A 162 10.30 10.67 15.17
N ASN A 163 9.28 11.36 15.68
CA ASN A 163 9.28 12.15 16.91
C ASN A 163 8.15 11.69 17.85
N ASP A 164 8.35 11.87 19.14
CA ASP A 164 7.38 11.52 20.21
C ASP A 164 6.37 12.65 20.50
N GLU A 165 6.28 13.66 19.62
CA GLU A 165 5.30 14.76 19.67
C GLU A 165 3.85 14.25 19.65
N TYR A 166 3.65 13.16 18.90
CA TYR A 166 2.36 12.54 18.70
C TYR A 166 2.44 11.07 19.08
N ILE A 167 1.37 10.56 19.68
CA ILE A 167 1.17 9.14 19.96
C ILE A 167 0.10 8.63 19.01
N SER A 168 0.39 7.55 18.29
CA SER A 168 -0.60 6.87 17.46
C SER A 168 -1.56 6.05 18.32
N LEU A 169 -2.86 6.15 18.04
CA LEU A 169 -3.86 5.30 18.72
C LEU A 169 -3.79 3.85 18.25
N THR A 170 -3.32 3.63 17.02
CA THR A 170 -3.07 2.30 16.46
C THR A 170 -1.57 1.99 16.52
N PRO A 171 -1.19 0.71 16.77
CA PRO A 171 0.20 0.30 16.72
C PRO A 171 0.74 0.21 15.28
N TYR A 172 -0.15 0.10 14.28
CA TYR A 172 0.21 0.04 12.87
C TYR A 172 0.02 1.42 12.21
N MET A 173 1.03 1.85 11.46
CA MET A 173 1.03 3.09 10.69
C MET A 173 0.69 2.83 9.22
N GLU A 174 -0.53 2.37 8.95
CA GLU A 174 -1.03 2.07 7.60
C GLU A 174 -2.39 2.76 7.37
N GLY A 175 -2.65 3.28 6.18
CA GLY A 175 -3.94 3.88 5.86
C GLY A 175 -4.17 5.23 6.52
N LEU A 176 -5.27 5.34 7.25
CA LEU A 176 -5.66 6.54 8.00
C LEU A 176 -5.37 6.29 9.47
N VAL A 177 -4.39 7.03 10.02
CA VAL A 177 -3.95 6.88 11.41
C VAL A 177 -4.37 8.11 12.19
N ILE A 178 -5.06 7.89 13.32
CA ILE A 178 -5.40 8.96 14.25
C ILE A 178 -4.27 9.09 15.28
N LEU A 179 -3.78 10.32 15.39
CA LEU A 179 -2.74 10.73 16.31
C LEU A 179 -3.32 11.58 17.43
N ARG A 180 -2.78 11.42 18.63
CA ARG A 180 -3.02 12.26 19.80
C ARG A 180 -1.75 13.02 20.13
N LYS A 181 -1.86 14.30 20.49
CA LYS A 181 -0.71 15.05 21.00
C LYS A 181 -0.24 14.44 22.32
N ASN A 182 1.06 14.28 22.47
CA ASN A 182 1.65 13.80 23.70
C ASN A 182 1.72 14.94 24.73
N VAL A 183 1.24 14.70 25.95
CA VAL A 183 1.23 15.70 27.04
C VAL A 183 2.62 15.82 27.68
N ASP A 184 3.41 14.75 27.62
CA ASP A 184 4.74 14.67 28.24
C ASP A 184 5.88 15.07 27.29
N TYR A 185 5.55 15.63 26.11
CA TYR A 185 6.55 16.02 25.12
C TYR A 185 7.15 17.39 25.45
N ASP A 186 8.37 17.39 25.99
CA ASP A 186 9.19 18.59 26.07
C ASP A 186 9.82 18.88 24.71
N ALA A 187 9.41 19.99 24.09
CA ALA A 187 10.02 20.47 22.85
C ALA A 187 11.52 20.68 23.08
N PRO A 188 12.41 20.17 22.20
CA PRO A 188 13.83 20.41 22.35
C PRO A 188 14.10 21.92 22.23
N SER A 189 14.46 22.54 23.34
CA SER A 189 14.88 23.94 23.41
C SER A 189 16.00 24.18 22.40
N ALA A 190 15.88 25.25 21.61
CA ALA A 190 16.72 25.57 20.46
C ALA A 190 18.25 25.70 20.73
N ASP A 191 18.69 25.59 21.99
CA ASP A 191 20.09 25.70 22.41
C ASP A 191 20.94 24.43 22.20
N SER A 192 20.34 23.27 21.89
CA SER A 192 21.09 22.01 21.71
C SER A 192 21.67 21.82 20.30
N LYS A 193 21.33 22.67 19.32
CA LYS A 193 21.86 22.61 17.94
C LYS A 193 23.20 23.32 17.72
N LYS A 194 23.84 23.85 18.78
CA LYS A 194 25.09 24.62 18.71
C LYS A 194 26.33 23.93 19.29
N LYS A 195 26.31 22.62 19.51
CA LYS A 195 27.51 21.85 19.89
C LYS A 195 27.83 20.77 18.88
#